data_AF-A0A3A5W462-F1
#
_entry.id   AF-A0A3A5W462-F1
#
_cell.length_a   1.000
_cell.length_b   1.000
_cell.length_c   1.000
_cell.angle_alpha   90.00
_cell.angle_beta   90.00
_cell.angle_gamma   90.00
#
_symmetry.space_group_name_H-M   'P 1'
#
loop_
_entity.id
_entity.type
_entity.pdbx_description
1 polymer ?
#
loop_
_entity_poly.entity_id
_entity_poly.type
_entity_poly.pdbx_seq_one_letter_code
_entity_poly.pdbx_strand_id
1 'polypeptide(L)' 'MPVRVNWDRMPVSVHSDEREILESLILYLRQQHNLRKRSIVMDDREDGGFLFFIYQICDPRWIAEFLNQLDGGESNG' A
#
# COMPACT_ATOMS: atom_id res chain seq x y z
N MET A 1 8.37 7.88 -4.73
CA MET A 1 8.82 6.47 -4.80
C MET A 1 7.65 5.56 -5.18
N PRO A 2 7.78 4.62 -6.13
CA PRO A 2 6.59 3.99 -6.68
C PRO A 2 6.12 2.80 -5.82
N VAL A 3 5.00 2.99 -5.11
CA VAL A 3 4.18 1.87 -4.64
C VAL A 3 3.67 1.11 -5.86
N ARG A 4 3.99 -0.18 -5.96
CA ARG A 4 3.53 -1.07 -7.03
C ARG A 4 2.44 -1.98 -6.49
N VAL A 5 1.37 -2.17 -7.25
CA VAL A 5 0.26 -3.05 -6.84
C VAL A 5 0.02 -4.11 -7.90
N ASN A 6 0.02 -5.37 -7.49
CA ASN A 6 -0.35 -6.49 -8.36
C ASN A 6 -1.81 -6.87 -8.12
N TRP A 7 -2.67 -6.48 -9.06
CA TRP A 7 -4.12 -6.70 -9.02
C TRP A 7 -4.55 -8.05 -9.62
N ASP A 8 -3.67 -8.73 -10.36
CA ASP A 8 -4.00 -9.92 -11.14
C ASP A 8 -4.12 -11.19 -10.28
N ARG A 9 -3.89 -11.08 -8.97
CA ARG A 9 -3.95 -12.18 -8.01
C ARG A 9 -4.75 -11.79 -6.76
N MET A 10 -5.41 -12.78 -6.17
CA MET A 10 -5.87 -12.71 -4.78
C MET A 10 -5.02 -13.67 -3.92
N PRO A 11 -4.40 -13.18 -2.83
CA PRO A 11 -4.46 -11.81 -2.32
C PRO A 11 -3.73 -10.78 -3.21
N VAL A 12 -4.25 -9.56 -3.27
CA VAL A 12 -3.57 -8.42 -3.93
C VAL A 12 -2.29 -8.14 -3.16
N SER A 13 -1.16 -7.98 -3.85
CA SER A 13 0.11 -7.64 -3.22
C SER A 13 0.50 -6.20 -3.53
N VAL A 14 0.98 -5.50 -2.51
CA VAL A 14 1.41 -4.11 -2.60
C VAL A 14 2.86 -4.05 -2.17
N HIS A 15 3.71 -3.47 -3.02
CA HIS A 15 5.17 -3.49 -2.92
C HIS A 15 5.73 -2.06 -2.87
N SER A 16 6.81 -1.86 -2.14
CA SER A 16 7.60 -0.62 -2.09
C SER A 16 9.02 -0.92 -1.61
N ASP A 17 9.97 -0.09 -1.99
CA ASP A 17 11.33 -0.14 -1.43
C ASP A 17 11.38 0.44 0.00
N GLU A 18 10.34 1.19 0.40
CA GLU A 18 10.21 1.84 1.71
C GLU A 18 9.10 1.21 2.55
N ARG A 19 9.47 0.69 3.71
CA ARG A 19 8.57 0.03 4.67
C ARG A 19 7.53 1.01 5.22
N GLU A 20 7.97 2.22 5.53
CA GLU A 20 7.18 3.27 6.19
C GLU A 20 5.99 3.72 5.34
N ILE A 21 6.17 3.77 4.01
CA ILE A 21 5.10 4.06 3.06
C ILE A 21 4.04 2.96 3.10
N LEU A 22 4.44 1.68 3.15
CA LEU A 22 3.49 0.56 3.21
C LEU A 22 2.73 0.54 4.54
N GLU A 23 3.42 0.80 5.65
CA GLU A 23 2.78 0.89 6.97
C GLU A 23 1.78 2.06 7.03
N SER A 24 2.12 3.20 6.41
CA SER A 24 1.23 4.37 6.30
C SER A 24 0.03 4.10 5.41
N LEU A 25 0.22 3.42 4.27
CA LEU A 25 -0.88 3.00 3.39
C LEU A 25 -1.83 2.05 4.12
N ILE A 26 -1.30 1.07 4.85
CA ILE A 26 -2.10 0.16 5.67
C ILE A 26 -2.93 0.93 6.70
N LEU A 27 -2.33 1.92 7.36
CA LEU A 27 -3.03 2.75 8.34
C LEU A 27 -4.17 3.54 7.67
N TYR A 28 -3.90 4.18 6.53
CA TYR A 28 -4.87 4.91 5.73
C TYR A 28 -6.05 4.01 5.31
N LEU A 29 -5.77 2.86 4.69
CA LEU A 29 -6.79 1.91 4.25
C LEU A 29 -7.67 1.41 5.40
N ARG A 30 -7.06 1.18 6.57
CA ARG A 30 -7.79 0.79 7.78
C ARG A 30 -8.68 1.91 8.30
N GLN A 31 -8.20 3.14 8.35
CA GLN A 31 -8.92 4.28 8.93
C GLN A 31 -10.01 4.82 8.02
N GLN A 32 -9.73 4.98 6.72
CA GLN A 32 -10.63 5.63 5.77
C GLN A 32 -11.61 4.64 5.11
N HIS A 33 -11.20 3.39 4.92
CA HIS A 33 -11.98 2.40 4.17
C HIS A 33 -12.28 1.12 4.96
N ASN A 34 -11.94 1.09 6.26
CA ASN A 34 -12.18 -0.04 7.16
C ASN A 34 -11.62 -1.38 6.63
N LEU A 35 -10.51 -1.33 5.88
CA LEU A 35 -9.82 -2.50 5.36
C LEU A 35 -9.07 -3.20 6.50
N ARG A 36 -9.46 -4.44 6.83
CA ARG A 36 -8.94 -5.17 7.99
C ARG A 36 -8.24 -6.48 7.63
N LYS A 37 -8.69 -7.17 6.58
CA LYS A 37 -8.11 -8.45 6.15
C LYS A 37 -6.86 -8.21 5.30
N ARG A 38 -5.72 -8.07 5.96
CA ARG A 38 -4.42 -7.81 5.36
C ARG A 38 -3.29 -8.46 6.15
N SER A 39 -2.13 -8.67 5.53
CA SER A 39 -0.91 -9.08 6.25
C SER A 39 -0.19 -7.88 6.86
N ILE A 40 0.76 -8.12 7.76
CA ILE A 40 1.77 -7.12 8.10
C ILE A 40 2.70 -6.85 6.91
N VAL A 41 3.46 -5.74 6.99
CA VAL A 41 4.57 -5.48 6.06
C VAL A 41 5.70 -6.45 6.38
N MET A 42 6.25 -7.08 5.35
CA MET A 42 7.33 -8.05 5.42
C MET A 42 8.33 -7.83 4.29
N ASP A 43 9.52 -8.42 4.40
CA ASP A 43 10.54 -8.35 3.36
C ASP A 43 10.07 -9.08 2.09
N ASP A 44 10.27 -8.44 0.94
CA ASP A 44 10.05 -9.05 -0.37
C ASP A 44 11.29 -9.86 -0.75
N ARG A 45 11.15 -11.19 -0.72
CA ARG A 45 12.23 -12.13 -1.01
C ARG A 45 12.42 -12.38 -2.50
N GLU A 46 11.46 -11.99 -3.34
CA GLU A 46 11.50 -12.21 -4.78
C GLU A 46 12.09 -10.99 -5.49
N ASP A 47 11.54 -9.81 -5.21
CA ASP A 47 11.89 -8.57 -5.92
C ASP A 47 12.76 -7.62 -5.08
N GLY A 48 12.98 -7.93 -3.80
CA GLY A 48 13.63 -7.02 -2.85
C GLY A 48 12.71 -5.89 -2.36
N GLY A 49 13.11 -5.21 -1.28
CA GLY A 49 12.27 -4.22 -0.61
C GLY A 49 11.23 -4.89 0.30
N PHE A 50 10.02 -4.38 0.31
CA PHE A 50 8.95 -4.79 1.21
C PHE A 50 7.62 -4.98 0.49
N LEU A 51 6.77 -5.85 1.05
CA LEU A 51 5.39 -5.98 0.61
C LEU A 51 4.40 -6.25 1.75
N PHE A 52 3.12 -6.10 1.43
CA PHE A 52 2.04 -6.71 2.19
C PHE A 52 0.93 -7.21 1.25
N PHE A 53 0.07 -8.06 1.79
CA PHE A 53 -1.05 -8.67 1.08
C PHE A 53 -2.39 -8.15 1.58
N ILE A 54 -3.33 -7.96 0.67
CA ILE A 54 -4.73 -7.65 0.94
C ILE A 54 -5.59 -8.87 0.60
N TYR A 55 -6.26 -9.42 1.61
CA TYR A 55 -7.08 -10.64 1.50
C TYR A 55 -8.58 -10.36 1.29
N GLN A 56 -8.95 -9.11 1.00
CA GLN A 56 -10.33 -8.70 0.73
C GLN A 56 -10.40 -7.83 -0.52
N ILE A 57 -11.61 -7.59 -1.02
CA ILE A 57 -11.84 -6.62 -2.09
C ILE A 57 -11.33 -5.25 -1.62
N CYS A 58 -10.52 -4.63 -2.47
CA CYS A 58 -9.99 -3.28 -2.29
C CYS A 58 -10.24 -2.51 -3.57
N ASP A 59 -10.77 -1.29 -3.44
CA ASP A 59 -10.91 -0.40 -4.58
C ASP A 59 -9.53 0.18 -4.94
N PRO A 60 -9.06 0.06 -6.19
CA PRO A 60 -7.78 0.66 -6.62
C PRO A 60 -7.69 2.17 -6.39
N ARG A 61 -8.83 2.87 -6.38
CA ARG A 61 -8.89 4.32 -6.17
C ARG A 61 -8.40 4.72 -4.78
N TRP A 62 -8.59 3.89 -3.77
CA TRP A 62 -8.13 4.18 -2.40
C TRP A 62 -6.60 4.28 -2.32
N ILE A 63 -5.88 3.42 -3.04
CA ILE A 63 -4.42 3.48 -3.09
C ILE A 63 -3.98 4.71 -3.89
N ALA A 64 -4.64 5.01 -5.01
CA ALA A 64 -4.35 6.21 -5.79
C ALA A 64 -4.59 7.51 -4.99
N GLU A 65 -5.67 7.59 -4.21
CA GLU A 65 -5.98 8.72 -3.33
C GLU A 65 -4.90 8.95 -2.27
N PHE A 66 -4.36 7.88 -1.68
CA PHE A 66 -3.24 7.95 -0.74
C PHE A 66 -1.96 8.47 -1.41
N LEU A 67 -1.61 7.95 -2.59
CA LEU A 67 -0.41 8.37 -3.31
C LEU A 67 -0.48 9.86 -3.71
N ASN A 68 -1.64 10.31 -4.18
CA ASN A 68 -1.85 11.73 -4.48
C ASN A 68 -1.69 12.65 -3.25
N GLN A 69 -2.02 12.16 -2.04
CA GLN A 69 -1.83 12.93 -0.80
C GLN A 69 -0.35 13.03 -0.40
N LEU A 70 0.45 11.99 -0.69
CA LEU A 70 1.90 12.03 -0.46
C LEU A 70 2.56 13.04 -1.41
N ASP A 71 2.26 12.97 -2.71
CA ASP A 71 2.83 13.89 -3.71
C ASP A 71 2.39 15.35 -3.47
N GLY A 72 1.15 15.57 -3.02
CA GLY A 72 0.64 16.89 -2.68
C GLY A 72 1.18 17.48 -1.37
N GLY A 73 1.77 16.64 -0.50
CA GLY A 73 2.37 17.06 0.78
C GLY A 73 3.75 17.69 0.63
N GLU A 74 4.47 17.42 -0.46
CA GLU A 74 5.83 17.95 -0.70
C GLU A 74 5.83 19.40 -1.24
N SER A 75 4.67 19.99 -1.52
CA SER A 75 4.58 21.36 -2.08
C SER A 75 4.46 22.49 -1.03
N ASN A 76 4.58 22.19 0.27
CA ASN A 76 4.55 23.21 1.34
C ASN A 76 5.63 22.96 2.42
N GLY A 77 6.91 22.97 2.02
CA GLY A 77 8.07 22.91 2.92
C GLY A 77 9.20 23.83 2.45
#